data_AF-A0A955CRA6-F1
#
_entry.id   AF-A0A955CRA6-F1
#
_cell.length_a   1.000
_cell.length_b   1.000
_cell.length_c   1.000
_cell.angle_alpha   90.00
_cell.angle_beta   90.00
_cell.angle_gamma   90.00
#
_symmetry.space_group_name_H-M   'P 1'
#
loop_
_entity.id
_entity.type
_entity.pdbx_description
1 polymer ?
#
loop_
_entity_poly.entity_id
_entity_poly.type
_entity_poly.pdbx_seq_one_letter_code
_entity_poly.pdbx_strand_id
1 'polypeptide(L)'
;MTSTAQASTNRHSDTQKADPYRWASIGLAALMGCTLPVILALVVIAHPGNSPTITPVSMESVDSQSGALAQAQQLAAGREVFRTACAVCHGADGAGVPRLGKPLRNSAFVQGSSDVELFRLLAEGRKVDDLLNTTGALMPPRGASGLGDDQLRDVIALLRDMQDHSAQVVSVEAWDLTSEGGGGQVAIELDGHPGYQLFISSCAACHGEGAEGIEQLGLPLTTSGFVRGETNDGLVKFIKSGRPVWDANNTTGIDMPPKGGNPAITDEQLYQIVEYLRALQQQALASN
;
A
#
# COMPACT_ATOMS: atom_id res chain seq x y z
N MET A 1 52.95 61.11 13.93
CA MET A 1 52.55 61.24 15.35
C MET A 1 52.06 59.89 15.80
N THR A 2 52.88 59.24 16.62
CA THR A 2 52.69 57.93 17.26
C THR A 2 51.56 57.99 18.28
N SER A 3 50.67 57.00 18.30
CA SER A 3 49.88 56.69 19.50
C SER A 3 49.59 55.20 19.60
N THR A 4 50.31 54.57 20.52
CA THR A 4 50.15 53.23 21.08
C THR A 4 48.91 53.13 21.97
N ALA A 5 48.17 52.03 21.88
CA ALA A 5 47.30 51.50 22.96
C ALA A 5 47.06 49.99 22.70
N GLN A 6 47.84 49.13 23.34
CA GLN A 6 47.51 48.38 24.57
C GLN A 6 46.61 47.16 24.34
N ALA A 7 47.26 45.99 24.35
CA ALA A 7 46.67 44.67 24.39
C ALA A 7 46.10 44.38 25.79
N SER A 8 44.83 43.94 25.84
CA SER A 8 44.19 43.44 27.04
C SER A 8 44.12 41.91 26.98
N THR A 9 44.86 41.23 27.85
CA THR A 9 44.86 39.78 28.01
C THR A 9 43.77 39.36 29.00
N ASN A 10 42.64 38.83 28.51
CA ASN A 10 41.64 38.19 29.37
C ASN A 10 42.00 36.72 29.58
N ARG A 11 42.58 36.43 30.75
CA ARG A 11 42.85 35.08 31.25
C ARG A 11 41.54 34.53 31.86
N HIS A 12 40.83 33.67 31.13
CA HIS A 12 39.75 32.87 31.71
C HIS A 12 40.37 31.79 32.59
N SER A 13 40.11 31.87 33.90
CA SER A 13 40.44 30.83 34.86
C SER A 13 39.34 29.76 34.81
N ASP A 14 39.64 28.63 34.17
CA ASP A 14 38.85 27.41 34.24
C ASP A 14 38.87 26.85 35.67
N THR A 15 37.82 27.12 36.43
CA THR A 15 37.51 26.34 37.63
C THR A 15 36.66 25.15 37.21
N GLN A 16 37.33 24.03 36.93
CA GLN A 16 36.70 22.74 36.67
C GLN A 16 35.92 22.31 37.92
N LYS A 17 34.60 22.53 37.91
CA LYS A 17 33.68 22.12 38.98
C LYS A 17 33.71 20.59 39.05
N ALA A 18 34.19 20.03 40.16
CA ALA A 18 34.25 18.59 40.36
C ALA A 18 32.83 17.99 40.27
N ASP A 19 32.65 17.03 39.35
CA ASP A 19 31.40 16.32 39.14
C ASP A 19 31.04 15.51 40.41
N PRO A 20 29.93 15.84 41.09
CA PRO A 20 29.54 15.23 42.35
C PRO A 20 29.05 13.77 42.20
N TYR A 21 29.00 13.21 40.99
CA TYR A 21 28.51 11.83 40.76
C TYR A 21 29.61 10.81 40.41
N ARG A 22 30.90 11.23 40.35
CA ARG A 22 32.02 10.33 40.04
C ARG A 22 32.30 9.26 41.11
N TRP A 23 31.95 9.50 42.36
CA TRP A 23 32.17 8.52 43.45
C TRP A 23 31.01 7.50 43.55
N ALA A 24 29.79 7.88 43.17
CA ALA A 24 28.65 6.98 43.11
C ALA A 24 28.77 5.94 41.98
N SER A 25 29.39 6.33 40.86
CA SER A 25 29.63 5.45 39.70
C SER A 25 30.75 4.42 39.94
N ILE A 26 31.76 4.74 40.77
CA ILE A 26 32.81 3.79 41.17
C ILE A 26 32.26 2.74 42.14
N GLY A 27 31.37 3.13 43.06
CA GLY A 27 30.73 2.21 44.01
C GLY A 27 29.81 1.16 43.36
N LEU A 28 29.06 1.56 42.31
CA LEU A 28 28.16 0.66 41.60
C LEU A 28 28.92 -0.35 40.71
N ALA A 29 30.04 0.07 40.11
CA ALA A 29 30.89 -0.80 39.30
C ALA A 29 31.62 -1.87 40.15
N ALA A 30 32.03 -1.53 41.37
CA ALA A 30 32.71 -2.47 42.28
C ALA A 30 31.76 -3.57 42.84
N LEU A 31 30.49 -3.23 43.10
CA LEU A 31 29.48 -4.20 43.55
C LEU A 31 29.04 -5.18 42.44
N MET A 32 29.03 -4.75 41.18
CA MET A 32 28.76 -5.62 40.03
C MET A 32 29.93 -6.55 39.67
N GLY A 33 31.18 -6.12 39.89
CA GLY A 33 32.38 -6.91 39.57
C GLY A 33 32.64 -8.09 40.51
N CYS A 34 32.23 -8.00 41.79
CA CYS A 34 32.49 -9.06 42.78
C CYS A 34 31.33 -10.06 42.93
N THR A 35 30.10 -9.72 42.53
CA THR A 35 28.93 -10.58 42.68
C THR A 35 28.73 -11.53 41.49
N LEU A 36 29.09 -11.11 40.28
CA LEU A 36 29.02 -11.93 39.07
C LEU A 36 29.82 -13.24 39.13
N PRO A 37 31.10 -13.27 39.58
CA PRO A 37 31.87 -14.52 39.62
C PRO A 37 31.35 -15.50 40.69
N VAL A 38 30.77 -15.01 41.78
CA VAL A 38 30.19 -15.84 42.85
C VAL A 38 28.87 -16.47 42.39
N ILE A 39 28.03 -15.73 41.67
CA ILE A 39 26.78 -16.26 41.10
C ILE A 39 27.08 -17.29 40.00
N LEU A 40 28.08 -17.04 39.15
CA LEU A 40 28.49 -17.98 38.10
C LEU A 40 29.06 -19.28 38.70
N ALA A 41 29.83 -19.20 39.79
CA ALA A 41 30.35 -20.37 40.50
C ALA A 41 29.23 -21.20 41.16
N LEU A 42 28.19 -20.56 41.72
CA LEU A 42 27.05 -21.26 42.34
C LEU A 42 26.18 -22.01 41.32
N VAL A 43 25.99 -21.47 40.10
CA VAL A 43 25.21 -22.13 39.04
C VAL A 43 25.91 -23.39 38.50
N VAL A 44 27.24 -23.37 38.41
CA VAL A 44 28.05 -24.51 37.92
C VAL A 44 28.11 -25.66 38.93
N ILE A 45 28.12 -25.36 40.24
CA ILE A 45 28.18 -26.39 41.29
C ILE A 45 26.80 -27.06 41.52
N ALA A 46 25.69 -26.36 41.27
CA ALA A 46 24.34 -26.87 41.50
C ALA A 46 23.79 -27.79 40.39
N HIS A 47 24.44 -27.90 39.22
CA HIS A 47 23.96 -28.71 38.09
C HIS A 47 25.06 -29.56 37.41
N PRO A 48 25.59 -30.61 38.08
CA PRO A 48 26.50 -31.56 37.45
C PRO A 48 25.70 -32.50 36.53
N GLY A 49 25.30 -32.01 35.35
CA GLY A 49 24.54 -32.82 34.39
C GLY A 49 24.09 -32.12 33.11
N ASN A 50 24.05 -30.79 33.06
CA ASN A 50 23.71 -30.07 31.83
C ASN A 50 24.96 -29.79 30.99
N SER A 51 25.49 -30.83 30.35
CA SER A 51 26.24 -30.63 29.12
C SER A 51 25.28 -30.00 28.11
N PRO A 52 25.53 -28.80 27.56
CA PRO A 52 24.70 -28.31 26.47
C PRO A 52 24.84 -29.28 25.31
N THR A 53 23.81 -30.07 25.06
CA THR A 53 23.69 -30.86 23.84
C THR A 53 23.68 -29.87 22.68
N ILE A 54 24.81 -29.72 21.99
CA ILE A 54 24.85 -29.00 20.72
C ILE A 54 24.13 -29.88 19.72
N THR A 55 22.83 -29.64 19.56
CA THR A 55 22.07 -30.19 18.45
C THR A 55 22.61 -29.56 17.17
N PRO A 56 22.92 -30.34 16.13
CA PRO A 56 23.30 -29.78 14.85
C PRO A 56 22.11 -29.00 14.30
N VAL A 57 22.28 -27.68 14.16
CA VAL A 57 21.35 -26.81 13.44
C VAL A 57 21.26 -27.36 12.00
N SER A 58 20.08 -27.83 11.62
CA SER A 58 19.86 -28.38 10.27
C SER A 58 20.02 -27.27 9.23
N MET A 59 20.60 -27.57 8.07
CA MET A 59 20.79 -26.59 6.98
C MET A 59 19.47 -25.88 6.59
N GLU A 60 18.34 -26.59 6.71
CA GLU A 60 16.99 -26.05 6.47
C GLU A 60 16.61 -24.89 7.40
N SER A 61 17.10 -24.91 8.65
CA SER A 61 16.88 -23.84 9.63
C SER A 61 17.81 -22.64 9.44
N VAL A 62 18.95 -22.83 8.75
CA VAL A 62 19.89 -21.75 8.38
C VAL A 62 19.36 -20.99 7.16
N ASP A 63 18.84 -21.68 6.16
CA ASP A 63 18.28 -21.06 4.95
C ASP A 63 17.01 -20.26 5.28
N SER A 64 16.15 -20.79 6.15
CA SER A 64 14.94 -20.11 6.62
C SER A 64 15.26 -18.83 7.42
N GLN A 65 16.28 -18.87 8.28
CA GLN A 65 16.74 -17.68 9.01
C GLN A 65 17.40 -16.66 8.09
N SER A 66 18.18 -17.12 7.11
CA SER A 66 18.82 -16.25 6.13
C SER A 66 17.78 -15.54 5.25
N GLY A 67 16.72 -16.23 4.83
CA GLY A 67 15.59 -15.64 4.11
C GLY A 67 14.82 -14.62 4.96
N ALA A 68 14.52 -14.94 6.22
CA ALA A 68 13.85 -14.02 7.13
C ALA A 68 14.68 -12.74 7.41
N LEU A 69 15.99 -12.87 7.57
CA LEU A 69 16.89 -11.73 7.74
C LEU A 69 16.95 -10.86 6.47
N ALA A 70 17.02 -11.47 5.29
CA ALA A 70 17.00 -10.75 4.03
C ALA A 70 15.69 -9.97 3.83
N GLN A 71 14.54 -10.61 4.14
CA GLN A 71 13.24 -9.93 4.09
C GLN A 71 13.16 -8.78 5.07
N ALA A 72 13.60 -8.97 6.33
CA ALA A 72 13.61 -7.91 7.32
C ALA A 72 14.48 -6.71 6.91
N GLN A 73 15.64 -6.97 6.31
CA GLN A 73 16.53 -5.94 5.75
C GLN A 73 15.86 -5.19 4.60
N GLN A 74 15.21 -5.92 3.69
CA GLN A 74 14.48 -5.34 2.56
C GLN A 74 13.32 -4.43 3.02
N LEU A 75 12.55 -4.87 4.01
CA LEU A 75 11.47 -4.07 4.61
C LEU A 75 12.00 -2.82 5.32
N ALA A 76 13.14 -2.93 6.00
CA ALA A 76 13.78 -1.78 6.64
C ALA A 76 14.26 -0.75 5.62
N ALA A 77 14.89 -1.20 4.53
CA ALA A 77 15.30 -0.34 3.41
C ALA A 77 14.09 0.34 2.76
N GLY A 78 13.03 -0.44 2.48
CA GLY A 78 11.79 0.05 1.90
C GLY A 78 11.13 1.12 2.78
N ARG A 79 11.13 0.93 4.09
CA ARG A 79 10.58 1.89 5.06
C ARG A 79 11.30 3.24 5.03
N GLU A 80 12.62 3.25 4.89
CA GLU A 80 13.38 4.49 4.81
C GLU A 80 13.13 5.23 3.48
N VAL A 81 13.08 4.50 2.37
CA VAL A 81 12.72 5.08 1.07
C VAL A 81 11.30 5.64 1.10
N PHE A 82 10.34 4.90 1.64
CA PHE A 82 8.95 5.33 1.75
C PHE A 82 8.83 6.62 2.56
N ARG A 83 9.49 6.68 3.72
CA ARG A 83 9.49 7.85 4.61
C ARG A 83 10.00 9.12 3.92
N THR A 84 11.00 8.98 3.05
CA THR A 84 11.67 10.12 2.41
C THR A 84 11.00 10.54 1.10
N ALA A 85 10.47 9.60 0.33
CA ALA A 85 9.97 9.85 -1.04
C ALA A 85 8.45 9.73 -1.22
N CYS A 86 7.74 9.02 -0.34
CA CYS A 86 6.33 8.69 -0.52
C CYS A 86 5.42 9.28 0.56
N ALA A 87 5.89 9.29 1.81
CA ALA A 87 5.09 9.63 2.99
C ALA A 87 4.54 11.05 3.00
N VAL A 88 5.20 12.00 2.32
CA VAL A 88 4.74 13.40 2.23
C VAL A 88 3.35 13.48 1.59
N CYS A 89 3.09 12.65 0.59
CA CYS A 89 1.82 12.62 -0.12
C CYS A 89 0.90 11.51 0.38
N HIS A 90 1.46 10.33 0.70
CA HIS A 90 0.69 9.14 1.05
C HIS A 90 0.55 8.91 2.57
N GLY A 91 1.01 9.84 3.40
CA GLY A 91 0.98 9.74 4.85
C GLY A 91 2.13 8.91 5.41
N ALA A 92 2.52 9.20 6.66
CA ALA A 92 3.65 8.55 7.34
C ALA A 92 3.51 7.03 7.46
N ASP A 93 2.26 6.56 7.54
CA ASP A 93 1.86 5.16 7.70
C ASP A 93 1.14 4.62 6.45
N GLY A 94 1.18 5.35 5.33
CA GLY A 94 0.47 4.96 4.11
C GLY A 94 -1.05 5.11 4.19
N ALA A 95 -1.61 5.84 5.17
CA ALA A 95 -3.06 6.08 5.26
C ALA A 95 -3.61 7.04 4.19
N GLY A 96 -2.74 7.73 3.47
CA GLY A 96 -3.07 8.77 2.50
C GLY A 96 -3.16 10.17 3.13
N VAL A 97 -3.08 11.21 2.29
CA VAL A 97 -3.38 12.62 2.64
C VAL A 97 -4.45 13.21 1.72
N PRO A 98 -5.66 13.57 2.22
CA PRO A 98 -6.81 13.93 1.37
C PRO A 98 -6.48 14.94 0.27
N ARG A 99 -6.95 14.68 -0.95
CA ARG A 99 -6.67 15.46 -2.18
C ARG A 99 -5.20 15.54 -2.58
N LEU A 100 -4.33 14.70 -2.00
CA LEU A 100 -2.91 14.66 -2.34
C LEU A 100 -2.45 13.25 -2.72
N GLY A 101 -2.41 12.29 -1.80
CA GLY A 101 -1.92 10.94 -2.09
C GLY A 101 -2.78 9.86 -1.44
N LYS A 102 -3.23 8.90 -2.26
CA LYS A 102 -4.19 7.85 -1.87
C LYS A 102 -3.66 6.93 -0.74
N PRO A 103 -4.54 6.30 0.06
CA PRO A 103 -4.13 5.25 0.98
C PRO A 103 -3.43 4.11 0.24
N LEU A 104 -2.30 3.68 0.79
CA LEU A 104 -1.48 2.58 0.32
C LEU A 104 -1.54 1.39 1.28
N ARG A 105 -1.76 1.64 2.58
CA ARG A 105 -2.02 0.59 3.58
C ARG A 105 -3.41 -0.01 3.35
N ASN A 106 -3.51 -1.34 3.38
CA ASN A 106 -4.75 -2.09 3.13
C ASN A 106 -5.45 -1.66 1.83
N SER A 107 -4.70 -1.26 0.82
CA SER A 107 -5.22 -0.70 -0.42
C SER A 107 -5.65 -1.80 -1.37
N ALA A 108 -6.89 -1.71 -1.88
CA ALA A 108 -7.39 -2.62 -2.91
C ALA A 108 -6.48 -2.63 -4.15
N PHE A 109 -5.98 -1.46 -4.54
CA PHE A 109 -5.09 -1.30 -5.68
C PHE A 109 -3.75 -2.01 -5.46
N VAL A 110 -3.14 -1.84 -4.28
CA VAL A 110 -1.88 -2.51 -3.95
C VAL A 110 -2.08 -4.02 -3.91
N GLN A 111 -3.13 -4.51 -3.25
CA GLN A 111 -3.42 -5.94 -3.15
C GLN A 111 -3.73 -6.59 -4.51
N GLY A 112 -4.45 -5.90 -5.39
CA GLY A 112 -4.87 -6.43 -6.69
C GLY A 112 -3.82 -6.30 -7.80
N SER A 113 -2.83 -5.42 -7.66
CA SER A 113 -1.77 -5.23 -8.66
C SER A 113 -0.68 -6.29 -8.50
N SER A 114 0.00 -6.67 -9.59
CA SER A 114 1.25 -7.44 -9.54
C SER A 114 2.45 -6.54 -9.18
N ASP A 115 3.55 -7.14 -8.71
CA ASP A 115 4.78 -6.38 -8.40
C ASP A 115 5.37 -5.68 -9.63
N VAL A 116 5.19 -6.27 -10.82
CA VAL A 116 5.63 -5.67 -12.09
C VAL A 116 4.81 -4.41 -12.41
N GLU A 117 3.50 -4.45 -12.18
CA GLU A 117 2.63 -3.28 -12.38
C GLU A 117 2.91 -2.18 -11.37
N LEU A 118 3.10 -2.54 -10.09
CA LEU A 118 3.50 -1.58 -9.06
C LEU A 118 4.85 -0.95 -9.38
N PHE A 119 5.81 -1.76 -9.82
CA PHE A 119 7.12 -1.26 -10.24
C PHE A 119 7.01 -0.27 -11.40
N ARG A 120 6.25 -0.61 -12.44
CA ARG A 120 6.04 0.27 -13.58
C ARG A 120 5.39 1.58 -13.16
N LEU A 121 4.34 1.53 -12.33
CA LEU A 121 3.67 2.73 -11.80
C LEU A 121 4.64 3.59 -10.98
N LEU A 122 5.46 2.99 -10.11
CA LEU A 122 6.44 3.74 -9.32
C LEU A 122 7.54 4.34 -10.19
N ALA A 123 7.98 3.64 -11.24
CA ALA A 123 9.01 4.11 -12.15
C ALA A 123 8.53 5.27 -13.04
N GLU A 124 7.30 5.21 -13.54
CA GLU A 124 6.73 6.17 -14.50
C GLU A 124 5.93 7.29 -13.81
N GLY A 125 5.41 7.05 -12.61
CA GLY A 125 4.46 7.91 -11.95
C GLY A 125 3.08 7.89 -12.62
N ARG A 126 2.24 8.86 -12.26
CA ARG A 126 0.92 9.09 -12.88
C ARG A 126 0.68 10.59 -13.05
N LYS A 127 0.46 11.02 -14.28
CA LYS A 127 0.26 12.44 -14.62
C LYS A 127 -1.10 12.95 -14.16
N VAL A 128 -1.25 14.27 -14.08
CA VAL A 128 -2.51 14.93 -13.68
C VAL A 128 -3.64 14.65 -14.68
N ASP A 129 -3.31 14.53 -15.97
CA ASP A 129 -4.23 14.30 -17.08
C ASP A 129 -4.46 12.81 -17.40
N ASP A 130 -3.88 11.90 -16.63
CA ASP A 130 -4.11 10.47 -16.75
C ASP A 130 -5.53 10.13 -16.28
N LEU A 131 -6.31 9.44 -17.10
CA LEU A 131 -7.71 9.11 -16.81
C LEU A 131 -7.87 8.25 -15.54
N LEU A 132 -6.86 7.46 -15.19
CA LEU A 132 -6.85 6.65 -13.97
C LEU A 132 -6.32 7.45 -12.74
N ASN A 133 -6.01 8.74 -12.91
CA ASN A 133 -5.65 9.63 -11.81
C ASN A 133 -6.89 10.24 -11.15
N THR A 134 -7.46 9.51 -10.22
CA THR A 134 -8.66 9.98 -9.50
C THR A 134 -8.37 10.94 -8.35
N THR A 135 -7.10 11.31 -8.05
CA THR A 135 -6.82 12.41 -7.11
C THR A 135 -6.68 13.77 -7.78
N GLY A 136 -6.45 13.81 -9.10
CA GLY A 136 -6.05 15.01 -9.82
C GLY A 136 -4.68 15.56 -9.40
N ALA A 137 -3.94 14.84 -8.55
CA ALA A 137 -2.60 15.22 -8.11
C ALA A 137 -1.55 14.41 -8.88
N LEU A 138 -0.45 15.05 -9.26
CA LEU A 138 0.67 14.35 -9.90
C LEU A 138 1.27 13.33 -8.93
N MET A 139 1.30 12.05 -9.33
CA MET A 139 2.20 11.08 -8.71
C MET A 139 3.54 11.13 -9.46
N PRO A 140 4.62 11.64 -8.85
CA PRO A 140 5.87 11.82 -9.56
C PRO A 140 6.55 10.48 -9.86
N PRO A 141 7.24 10.34 -11.00
CA PRO A 141 8.09 9.18 -11.27
C PRO A 141 9.16 9.05 -10.19
N ARG A 142 9.40 7.82 -9.75
CA ARG A 142 10.45 7.45 -8.78
C ARG A 142 10.43 8.33 -7.53
N GLY A 143 9.22 8.64 -7.03
CA GLY A 143 9.01 9.41 -5.80
C GLY A 143 9.63 10.82 -5.82
N ALA A 144 9.75 11.44 -7.00
CA ALA A 144 10.43 12.73 -7.23
C ALA A 144 11.91 12.79 -6.77
N SER A 145 12.48 11.65 -6.35
CA SER A 145 13.80 11.59 -5.71
C SER A 145 14.82 10.82 -6.55
N GLY A 146 14.43 10.38 -7.76
CA GLY A 146 15.33 9.65 -8.66
C GLY A 146 15.71 8.26 -8.12
N LEU A 147 14.81 7.61 -7.38
CA LEU A 147 15.03 6.30 -6.77
C LEU A 147 15.48 5.25 -7.78
N GLY A 148 16.47 4.43 -7.45
CA GLY A 148 16.91 3.29 -8.26
C GLY A 148 15.95 2.10 -8.23
N ASP A 149 16.15 1.12 -9.12
CA ASP A 149 15.25 -0.03 -9.25
C ASP A 149 15.18 -0.88 -7.99
N ASP A 150 16.31 -1.11 -7.32
CA ASP A 150 16.36 -1.85 -6.05
C ASP A 150 15.55 -1.13 -4.97
N GLN A 151 15.64 0.20 -4.90
CA GLN A 151 14.86 1.00 -3.97
C GLN A 151 13.35 0.92 -4.26
N LEU A 152 12.94 0.85 -5.53
CA LEU A 152 11.53 0.62 -5.88
C LEU A 152 11.07 -0.76 -5.43
N ARG A 153 11.90 -1.80 -5.59
CA ARG A 153 11.59 -3.16 -5.13
C ARG A 153 11.46 -3.22 -3.61
N ASP A 154 12.33 -2.52 -2.88
CA ASP A 154 12.25 -2.42 -1.43
C ASP A 154 10.95 -1.75 -0.98
N VAL A 155 10.54 -0.67 -1.66
CA VAL A 155 9.24 -0.03 -1.40
C VAL A 155 8.09 -0.98 -1.71
N ILE A 156 8.13 -1.72 -2.81
CA ILE A 156 7.07 -2.69 -3.14
C ILE A 156 6.97 -3.76 -2.05
N ALA A 157 8.10 -4.30 -1.56
CA ALA A 157 8.10 -5.24 -0.46
C ALA A 157 7.43 -4.66 0.80
N LEU A 158 7.74 -3.39 1.14
CA LEU A 158 7.06 -2.68 2.23
C LEU A 158 5.55 -2.51 1.96
N LEU A 159 5.16 -2.13 0.75
CA LEU A 159 3.76 -1.95 0.39
C LEU A 159 2.99 -3.27 0.56
N ARG A 160 3.60 -4.42 0.24
CA ARG A 160 3.02 -5.75 0.49
C ARG A 160 2.90 -6.06 1.98
N ASP A 161 3.94 -5.79 2.76
CA ASP A 161 3.96 -5.99 4.21
C ASP A 161 2.89 -5.16 4.95
N MET A 162 2.56 -3.98 4.41
CA MET A 162 1.52 -3.10 4.97
C MET A 162 0.09 -3.50 4.59
N GLN A 163 -0.12 -4.67 3.99
CA GLN A 163 -1.46 -5.21 3.69
C GLN A 163 -1.86 -6.24 4.75
N ASP A 164 -2.81 -5.86 5.61
CA ASP A 164 -3.49 -6.80 6.49
C ASP A 164 -4.72 -7.35 5.76
N HIS A 165 -4.61 -8.59 5.28
CA HIS A 165 -5.70 -9.30 4.60
C HIS A 165 -6.88 -9.66 5.51
N SER A 166 -6.74 -9.51 6.83
CA SER A 166 -7.83 -9.68 7.80
C SER A 166 -8.54 -8.36 8.14
N ALA A 167 -7.90 -7.22 7.85
CA ALA A 167 -8.50 -5.91 7.99
C ALA A 167 -9.37 -5.57 6.79
N GLN A 168 -10.34 -4.67 6.99
CA GLN A 168 -11.12 -4.13 5.88
C GLN A 168 -10.18 -3.41 4.90
N VAL A 169 -10.35 -3.75 3.62
CA VAL A 169 -9.63 -3.11 2.52
C VAL A 169 -10.08 -1.64 2.47
N VAL A 170 -9.12 -0.73 2.61
CA VAL A 170 -9.31 0.70 2.41
C VAL A 170 -9.22 0.95 0.91
N SER A 171 -10.36 0.93 0.23
CA SER A 171 -10.44 1.36 -1.16
C SER A 171 -10.48 2.89 -1.22
N VAL A 172 -10.03 3.44 -2.35
CA VAL A 172 -9.93 4.88 -2.59
C VAL A 172 -11.28 5.60 -2.62
N GLU A 173 -12.36 4.84 -2.66
CA GLU A 173 -13.75 5.28 -2.65
C GLU A 173 -14.31 5.48 -1.23
N ALA A 174 -13.67 4.92 -0.19
CA ALA A 174 -13.95 5.26 1.21
C ALA A 174 -13.31 6.59 1.67
N TRP A 175 -12.59 7.25 0.76
CA TRP A 175 -11.74 8.41 1.04
C TRP A 175 -12.27 9.71 0.43
N ASP A 176 -13.57 9.74 0.13
CA ASP A 176 -14.26 10.91 -0.40
C ASP A 176 -14.61 11.91 0.73
N LEU A 177 -13.74 12.92 0.85
CA LEU A 177 -14.02 14.35 1.05
C LEU A 177 -15.04 14.86 2.10
N THR A 178 -15.50 14.05 3.04
CA THR A 178 -16.18 14.55 4.25
C THR A 178 -15.33 14.26 5.48
N SER A 179 -14.84 15.32 6.09
CA SER A 179 -13.82 15.32 7.14
C SER A 179 -14.26 14.66 8.46
N GLU A 180 -13.26 14.15 9.20
CA GLU A 180 -13.20 13.98 10.67
C GLU A 180 -14.14 12.95 11.31
N GLY A 181 -13.68 11.70 11.31
CA GLY A 181 -14.08 10.72 12.32
C GLY A 181 -15.21 9.77 11.94
N GLY A 182 -14.92 8.48 12.07
CA GLY A 182 -15.93 7.43 12.22
C GLY A 182 -16.50 6.91 10.91
N GLY A 183 -16.27 5.61 10.66
CA GLY A 183 -16.88 4.88 9.55
C GLY A 183 -18.38 5.06 9.51
N GLY A 184 -18.87 5.58 8.40
CA GLY A 184 -20.26 5.60 8.02
C GLY A 184 -20.33 5.30 6.53
N GLN A 185 -21.05 4.24 6.19
CA GLN A 185 -21.26 3.77 4.82
C GLN A 185 -21.80 4.92 3.96
N VAL A 186 -21.04 5.36 2.96
CA VAL A 186 -21.55 6.29 1.94
C VAL A 186 -22.21 5.43 0.87
N ALA A 187 -23.54 5.51 0.78
CA ALA A 187 -24.25 5.07 -0.41
C ALA A 187 -23.73 5.93 -1.57
N ILE A 188 -23.03 5.30 -2.54
CA ILE A 188 -22.65 5.97 -3.77
C ILE A 188 -23.94 6.49 -4.41
N GLU A 189 -24.03 7.80 -4.65
CA GLU A 189 -25.11 8.38 -5.44
C GLU A 189 -24.88 8.01 -6.91
N LEU A 190 -25.24 6.77 -7.24
CA LEU A 190 -24.94 6.12 -8.50
C LEU A 190 -25.55 6.85 -9.70
N ASP A 191 -26.69 7.52 -9.51
CA ASP A 191 -27.38 8.27 -10.55
C ASP A 191 -26.59 9.50 -11.05
N GLY A 192 -25.65 10.01 -10.25
CA GLY A 192 -24.77 11.13 -10.59
C GLY A 192 -23.49 10.74 -11.34
N HIS A 193 -23.21 9.44 -11.48
CA HIS A 193 -21.98 8.96 -12.10
C HIS A 193 -22.02 9.18 -13.64
N PRO A 194 -20.95 9.68 -14.30
CA PRO A 194 -20.94 9.89 -15.75
C PRO A 194 -21.30 8.64 -16.58
N GLY A 195 -20.91 7.47 -16.08
CA GLY A 195 -21.24 6.17 -16.66
C GLY A 195 -22.66 5.67 -16.44
N TYR A 196 -23.42 6.25 -15.50
CA TYR A 196 -24.76 5.77 -15.14
C TYR A 196 -25.71 5.83 -16.33
N GLN A 197 -25.90 7.00 -16.93
CA GLN A 197 -26.81 7.17 -18.05
C GLN A 197 -26.42 6.33 -19.27
N LEU A 198 -25.11 6.16 -19.49
CA LEU A 198 -24.57 5.32 -20.57
C LEU A 198 -24.88 3.84 -20.34
N PHE A 199 -24.77 3.38 -19.10
CA PHE A 199 -25.09 2.01 -18.70
C PHE A 199 -26.60 1.75 -18.77
N ILE A 200 -27.43 2.65 -18.22
CA ILE A 200 -28.89 2.53 -18.27
C ILE A 200 -29.38 2.46 -19.73
N SER A 201 -28.86 3.32 -20.60
CA SER A 201 -29.32 3.38 -21.99
C SER A 201 -28.88 2.19 -22.85
N SER A 202 -27.81 1.49 -22.49
CA SER A 202 -27.13 0.55 -23.41
C SER A 202 -26.86 -0.84 -22.83
N CYS A 203 -26.97 -1.02 -21.52
CA CYS A 203 -26.58 -2.25 -20.83
C CYS A 203 -27.68 -2.79 -19.91
N ALA A 204 -28.40 -1.91 -19.22
CA ALA A 204 -29.39 -2.29 -18.21
C ALA A 204 -30.55 -3.14 -18.76
N ALA A 205 -30.90 -2.98 -20.04
CA ALA A 205 -31.95 -3.78 -20.67
C ALA A 205 -31.68 -5.30 -20.61
N CYS A 206 -30.41 -5.71 -20.55
CA CYS A 206 -30.02 -7.12 -20.40
C CYS A 206 -29.45 -7.42 -19.02
N HIS A 207 -28.68 -6.49 -18.44
CA HIS A 207 -27.95 -6.71 -17.20
C HIS A 207 -28.66 -6.20 -15.94
N GLY A 208 -29.84 -5.59 -16.05
CA GLY A 208 -30.54 -4.96 -14.92
C GLY A 208 -30.01 -3.54 -14.65
N GLU A 209 -30.81 -2.69 -14.01
CA GLU A 209 -30.48 -1.28 -13.74
C GLU A 209 -29.30 -1.15 -12.76
N GLY A 210 -29.20 -2.06 -11.79
CA GLY A 210 -28.08 -2.20 -10.85
C GLY A 210 -27.02 -3.21 -11.30
N ALA A 211 -27.06 -3.66 -12.55
CA ALA A 211 -26.19 -4.70 -13.09
C ALA A 211 -26.26 -6.05 -12.34
N GLU A 212 -27.40 -6.34 -11.72
CA GLU A 212 -27.73 -7.56 -10.97
C GLU A 212 -28.01 -8.79 -11.85
N GLY A 213 -28.08 -8.59 -13.17
CA GLY A 213 -28.40 -9.61 -14.15
C GLY A 213 -29.91 -9.84 -14.27
N ILE A 214 -30.32 -10.30 -15.45
CA ILE A 214 -31.69 -10.73 -15.72
C ILE A 214 -31.62 -12.20 -16.09
N GLU A 215 -32.37 -13.03 -15.37
CA GLU A 215 -32.42 -14.48 -15.61
C GLU A 215 -32.74 -14.77 -17.08
N GLN A 216 -31.98 -15.69 -17.69
CA GLN A 216 -32.09 -16.05 -19.11
C GLN A 216 -31.84 -14.91 -20.11
N LEU A 217 -31.21 -13.81 -19.69
CA LEU A 217 -30.84 -12.71 -20.59
C LEU A 217 -29.40 -12.24 -20.39
N GLY A 218 -29.13 -11.47 -19.34
CA GLY A 218 -27.79 -10.95 -19.03
C GLY A 218 -27.28 -11.45 -17.70
N LEU A 219 -26.00 -11.82 -17.65
CA LEU A 219 -25.34 -12.24 -16.41
C LEU A 219 -25.24 -11.07 -15.40
N PRO A 220 -25.25 -11.36 -14.08
CA PRO A 220 -24.94 -10.36 -13.07
C PRO A 220 -23.52 -9.85 -13.26
N LEU A 221 -23.34 -8.54 -13.37
CA LEU A 221 -22.02 -7.92 -13.48
C LEU A 221 -21.45 -7.59 -12.10
N THR A 222 -22.31 -7.30 -11.12
CA THR A 222 -21.91 -6.99 -9.73
C THR A 222 -21.22 -8.16 -9.03
N THR A 223 -21.66 -9.39 -9.28
CA THR A 223 -21.10 -10.59 -8.65
C THR A 223 -20.13 -11.37 -9.55
N SER A 224 -20.05 -11.00 -10.84
CA SER A 224 -19.22 -11.70 -11.83
C SER A 224 -17.74 -11.72 -11.45
N GLY A 225 -17.17 -12.93 -11.43
CA GLY A 225 -15.73 -13.13 -11.26
C GLY A 225 -14.92 -12.63 -12.45
N PHE A 226 -15.45 -12.73 -13.67
CA PHE A 226 -14.81 -12.17 -14.87
C PHE A 226 -14.69 -10.65 -14.77
N VAL A 227 -15.79 -9.97 -14.43
CA VAL A 227 -15.78 -8.51 -14.34
C VAL A 227 -14.82 -8.06 -13.24
N ARG A 228 -14.77 -8.74 -12.09
CA ARG A 228 -13.81 -8.43 -11.00
C ARG A 228 -12.35 -8.73 -11.34
N GLY A 229 -12.08 -9.82 -12.04
CA GLY A 229 -10.72 -10.27 -12.33
C GLY A 229 -10.08 -9.56 -13.53
N GLU A 230 -10.87 -8.90 -14.37
CA GLU A 230 -10.39 -8.21 -15.55
C GLU A 230 -9.93 -6.77 -15.26
N THR A 231 -8.93 -6.31 -16.00
CA THR A 231 -8.47 -4.92 -15.94
C THR A 231 -9.50 -3.96 -16.56
N ASN A 232 -9.43 -2.66 -16.26
CA ASN A 232 -10.34 -1.69 -16.90
C ASN A 232 -10.15 -1.68 -18.43
N ASP A 233 -8.90 -1.68 -18.92
CA ASP A 233 -8.59 -1.78 -20.35
C ASP A 233 -9.10 -3.08 -20.96
N GLY A 234 -8.97 -4.19 -20.23
CA GLY A 234 -9.49 -5.50 -20.63
C GLY A 234 -11.00 -5.48 -20.78
N LEU A 235 -11.72 -4.89 -19.81
CA LEU A 235 -13.17 -4.72 -19.88
C LEU A 235 -13.58 -3.78 -21.00
N VAL A 236 -12.88 -2.66 -21.21
CA VAL A 236 -13.18 -1.76 -22.33
C VAL A 236 -13.01 -2.49 -23.66
N LYS A 237 -11.93 -3.26 -23.85
CA LYS A 237 -11.72 -4.09 -25.06
C LYS A 237 -12.82 -5.12 -25.23
N PHE A 238 -13.21 -5.77 -24.14
CA PHE A 238 -14.28 -6.77 -24.13
C PHE A 238 -15.61 -6.14 -24.51
N ILE A 239 -16.05 -5.07 -23.83
CA ILE A 239 -17.30 -4.37 -24.12
C ILE A 239 -17.29 -3.83 -25.56
N LYS A 240 -16.17 -3.29 -26.03
CA LYS A 240 -16.01 -2.80 -27.39
C LYS A 240 -16.21 -3.87 -28.46
N SER A 241 -15.86 -5.12 -28.15
CA SER A 241 -15.94 -6.25 -29.09
C SER A 241 -17.20 -7.09 -28.90
N GLY A 242 -17.80 -7.04 -27.71
CA GLY A 242 -18.87 -7.93 -27.30
C GLY A 242 -18.41 -9.39 -27.15
N ARG A 243 -19.38 -10.29 -26.97
CA ARG A 243 -19.18 -11.75 -27.02
C ARG A 243 -20.31 -12.37 -27.83
N PRO A 244 -20.02 -12.89 -29.03
CA PRO A 244 -21.07 -13.43 -29.87
C PRO A 244 -21.57 -14.80 -29.40
N VAL A 245 -22.73 -15.24 -29.89
CA VAL A 245 -23.34 -16.54 -29.56
C VAL A 245 -22.47 -17.75 -29.92
N TRP A 246 -21.59 -17.62 -30.92
CA TRP A 246 -20.69 -18.68 -31.37
C TRP A 246 -19.32 -18.67 -30.68
N ASP A 247 -19.08 -17.74 -29.75
CA ASP A 247 -17.84 -17.71 -28.99
C ASP A 247 -17.79 -18.90 -28.00
N ALA A 248 -16.66 -19.61 -27.95
CA ALA A 248 -16.52 -20.81 -27.12
C ALA A 248 -16.67 -20.54 -25.61
N ASN A 249 -16.47 -19.30 -25.17
CA ASN A 249 -16.63 -18.89 -23.77
C ASN A 249 -18.00 -18.23 -23.52
N ASN A 250 -18.91 -18.22 -24.51
CA ASN A 250 -20.28 -17.80 -24.29
C ASN A 250 -21.08 -18.95 -23.64
N THR A 251 -21.27 -18.86 -22.33
CA THR A 251 -22.00 -19.88 -21.56
C THR A 251 -23.51 -19.67 -21.53
N THR A 252 -24.00 -18.50 -21.95
CA THR A 252 -25.43 -18.17 -21.93
C THR A 252 -26.14 -18.51 -23.23
N GLY A 253 -25.40 -18.62 -24.34
CA GLY A 253 -25.98 -18.75 -25.68
C GLY A 253 -26.64 -17.47 -26.19
N ILE A 254 -26.41 -16.35 -25.50
CA ILE A 254 -26.99 -15.03 -25.80
C ILE A 254 -25.88 -14.09 -26.23
N ASP A 255 -26.12 -13.35 -27.31
CA ASP A 255 -25.16 -12.38 -27.84
C ASP A 255 -24.99 -11.23 -26.84
N MET A 256 -23.75 -10.95 -26.43
CA MET A 256 -23.42 -9.65 -25.85
C MET A 256 -22.94 -8.75 -26.99
N PRO A 257 -23.77 -7.82 -27.46
CA PRO A 257 -23.41 -7.01 -28.63
C PRO A 257 -22.25 -6.05 -28.32
N PRO A 258 -21.42 -5.73 -29.32
CA PRO A 258 -20.41 -4.68 -29.20
C PRO A 258 -21.03 -3.39 -28.64
N LYS A 259 -20.43 -2.84 -27.59
CA LYS A 259 -20.84 -1.59 -26.92
C LYS A 259 -22.31 -1.59 -26.48
N GLY A 260 -22.84 -2.75 -26.09
CA GLY A 260 -24.26 -2.85 -25.68
C GLY A 260 -25.24 -2.59 -26.84
N GLY A 261 -24.79 -2.77 -28.09
CA GLY A 261 -25.59 -2.47 -29.27
C GLY A 261 -25.61 -0.98 -29.65
N ASN A 262 -24.88 -0.13 -28.93
CA ASN A 262 -24.77 1.30 -29.23
C ASN A 262 -23.41 1.64 -29.85
N PRO A 263 -23.29 1.71 -31.19
CA PRO A 263 -22.03 2.00 -31.85
C PRO A 263 -21.49 3.41 -31.58
N ALA A 264 -22.33 4.34 -31.10
CA ALA A 264 -21.95 5.73 -30.85
C ALA A 264 -21.12 5.92 -29.57
N ILE A 265 -21.09 4.93 -28.66
CA ILE A 265 -20.31 5.01 -27.42
C ILE A 265 -18.82 5.13 -27.76
N THR A 266 -18.16 6.17 -27.27
CA THR A 266 -16.72 6.39 -27.47
C THR A 266 -15.87 5.55 -26.50
N ASP A 267 -14.57 5.43 -26.75
CA ASP A 267 -13.68 4.70 -25.85
C ASP A 267 -13.65 5.36 -24.45
N GLU A 268 -13.69 6.69 -24.37
CA GLU A 268 -13.84 7.44 -23.12
C GLU A 268 -15.13 7.07 -22.38
N GLN A 269 -16.25 7.01 -23.09
CA GLN A 269 -17.54 6.62 -22.51
C GLN A 269 -17.55 5.15 -22.06
N LEU A 270 -16.79 4.27 -22.72
CA LEU A 270 -16.61 2.90 -22.25
C LEU A 270 -15.86 2.84 -20.92
N TYR A 271 -14.84 3.69 -20.72
CA TYR A 271 -14.19 3.81 -19.42
C TYR A 271 -15.17 4.28 -18.34
N GLN A 272 -15.99 5.29 -18.63
CA GLN A 272 -17.02 5.77 -17.70
C GLN A 272 -18.02 4.67 -17.31
N ILE A 273 -18.43 3.81 -18.25
CA ILE A 273 -19.29 2.64 -17.96
C ILE A 273 -18.55 1.64 -17.07
N VAL A 274 -17.28 1.36 -17.35
CA VAL A 274 -16.49 0.43 -16.53
C VAL A 274 -16.32 0.96 -15.11
N GLU A 275 -16.03 2.24 -14.95
CA GLU A 275 -15.97 2.90 -13.63
C GLU A 275 -17.29 2.80 -12.87
N TYR A 276 -18.42 3.01 -13.56
CA TYR A 276 -19.75 2.82 -12.99
C TYR A 276 -19.97 1.38 -12.50
N LEU A 277 -19.58 0.39 -13.31
CA LEU A 277 -19.66 -1.03 -12.93
C LEU A 277 -18.79 -1.36 -11.72
N ARG A 278 -17.61 -0.74 -11.59
CA ARG A 278 -16.75 -0.88 -10.41
C ARG A 278 -17.43 -0.31 -9.16
N ALA A 279 -18.06 0.86 -9.27
CA ALA A 279 -18.82 1.45 -8.17
C ALA A 279 -20.00 0.55 -7.73
N LEU A 280 -20.75 -0.01 -8.69
CA LEU A 280 -21.83 -0.96 -8.41
C LEU A 280 -21.32 -2.23 -7.71
N GLN A 281 -20.19 -2.79 -8.15
CA GLN A 281 -19.58 -3.95 -7.50
C GLN A 281 -19.21 -3.66 -6.04
N GLN A 282 -18.66 -2.48 -5.77
CA GLN A 282 -18.31 -2.06 -4.42
C GLN A 282 -19.54 -1.91 -3.53
N GLN A 283 -20.63 -1.29 -4.04
CA GLN A 283 -21.88 -1.16 -3.28
C GLN A 283 -22.49 -2.52 -2.95
N ALA A 284 -22.47 -3.47 -3.89
CA ALA A 284 -22.96 -4.84 -3.68
C ALA A 284 -22.13 -5.63 -2.64
N LEU A 285 -20.82 -5.36 -2.54
CA LEU A 285 -19.95 -5.94 -1.51
C LEU A 285 -20.18 -5.31 -0.13
N ALA A 286 -20.46 -4.01 -0.06
CA ALA A 286 -20.71 -3.31 1.20
C ALA A 286 -22.08 -3.65 1.83
N SER A 287 -22.98 -4.23 1.04
CA SER A 287 -24.37 -4.55 1.44
C SER A 287 -24.55 -6.03 1.84
N ASN A 288 -23.50 -6.84 1.80
CA ASN A 288 -23.46 -8.26 2.22
C ASN A 288 -22.53 -8.46 3.42
#